data_AF-A0A7C6QSI6-F1
#
_entry.id   AF-A0A7C6QSI6-F1
#
_cell.length_a   1.000
_cell.length_b   1.000
_cell.length_c   1.000
_cell.angle_alpha   90.00
_cell.angle_beta   90.00
_cell.angle_gamma   90.00
#
_symmetry.space_group_name_H-M   'P 1'
#
loop_
_entity.id
_entity.type
_entity.pdbx_description
1 polymer ?
#
loop_
_entity_poly.entity_id
_entity_poly.type
_entity_poly.pdbx_seq_one_letter_code
_entity_poly.pdbx_strand_id
1 'polypeptide(L)'
;LKNPPKKVDSNWTNISSYSQDPLFPTRNAEDLLKRVIEAASDEGDLVMDFFLGSGTTTAVAHKMRRKWIGVEMGEHFYTYVLPRMKRVLAGERSGISRKVNWQGGGFFKYCALEQFEDVLSMAEYGGSDKPFHYGFLADRRKRVTLDKQWDFSLPYQGVDLAATLSCLKGEWIKKISANKVLFENGDVLDTENLDPQLLKPLLRW
;
A
#
# COMPACT_ATOMS: atom_id res chain seq x y z
N LEU A 1 -6.88 13.54 35.80
CA LEU A 1 -6.57 13.14 34.42
C LEU A 1 -6.00 14.34 33.68
N LYS A 2 -4.73 14.30 33.24
CA LYS A 2 -4.20 15.33 32.34
C LYS A 2 -4.89 15.12 30.99
N ASN A 3 -5.71 16.10 30.57
CA ASN A 3 -6.56 16.10 29.38
C ASN A 3 -7.75 15.12 29.45
N PRO A 4 -8.90 15.51 30.05
CA PRO A 4 -10.13 14.74 29.91
C PRO A 4 -10.51 14.62 28.43
N PRO A 5 -11.03 13.46 27.97
CA PRO A 5 -11.44 13.29 26.59
C PRO A 5 -12.47 14.36 26.24
N LYS A 6 -12.17 15.14 25.20
CA LYS A 6 -13.08 16.17 24.71
C LYS A 6 -14.30 15.47 24.14
N LYS A 7 -15.45 15.61 24.81
CA LYS A 7 -16.70 14.99 24.36
C LYS A 7 -17.05 15.55 22.98
N VAL A 8 -16.94 14.71 21.96
CA VAL A 8 -17.40 15.04 20.61
C VAL A 8 -18.91 15.24 20.70
N ASP A 9 -19.43 16.33 20.14
CA ASP A 9 -20.88 16.56 20.13
C ASP A 9 -21.59 15.51 19.24
N SER A 10 -22.92 15.54 19.15
CA SER A 10 -23.72 14.62 18.31
C SER A 10 -24.40 15.32 17.13
N ASN A 11 -24.06 16.58 16.86
CA ASN A 11 -24.61 17.31 15.72
C ASN A 11 -23.84 16.97 14.45
N TRP A 12 -24.48 16.32 13.48
CA TRP A 12 -23.85 15.97 12.18
C TRP A 12 -24.25 16.90 11.04
N THR A 13 -25.18 17.83 11.26
CA THR A 13 -25.67 18.74 10.20
C THR A 13 -24.81 19.98 10.02
N ASN A 14 -23.87 20.23 10.94
CA ASN A 14 -22.98 21.38 10.91
C ASN A 14 -21.69 21.15 10.11
N ILE A 15 -21.49 19.96 9.53
CA ILE A 15 -20.29 19.60 8.78
C ILE A 15 -20.72 19.11 7.39
N SER A 16 -20.09 19.62 6.33
CA SER A 16 -20.34 19.16 4.97
C SER A 16 -19.83 17.73 4.78
N SER A 17 -20.57 16.89 4.07
CA SER A 17 -20.11 15.55 3.70
C SER A 17 -18.96 15.59 2.69
N TYR A 18 -19.06 16.48 1.71
CA TYR A 18 -18.11 16.59 0.61
C TYR A 18 -17.45 17.97 0.56
N SER A 19 -16.21 18.00 0.07
CA SER A 19 -15.51 19.22 -0.31
C SER A 19 -15.63 19.42 -1.82
N GLN A 20 -15.90 20.64 -2.25
CA GLN A 20 -15.87 21.00 -3.67
C GLN A 20 -14.42 20.99 -4.18
N ASP A 21 -14.05 19.96 -4.94
CA ASP A 21 -12.82 19.93 -5.72
C ASP A 21 -13.16 19.63 -7.19
N PRO A 22 -12.81 20.52 -8.14
CA PRO A 22 -13.08 20.31 -9.56
C PRO A 22 -12.47 19.03 -10.14
N LEU A 23 -11.36 18.57 -9.60
CA LEU A 23 -10.65 17.37 -10.00
C LEU A 23 -11.20 16.10 -9.33
N PHE A 24 -11.91 16.24 -8.19
CA PHE A 24 -12.51 15.10 -7.49
C PHE A 24 -13.82 15.50 -6.80
N PRO A 25 -14.95 15.50 -7.52
CA PRO A 25 -16.22 16.06 -7.03
C PRO A 25 -16.78 15.38 -5.78
N THR A 26 -16.53 14.07 -5.63
CA THR A 26 -17.03 13.24 -4.52
C THR A 26 -16.04 13.15 -3.36
N ARG A 27 -15.13 14.13 -3.23
CA ARG A 27 -14.13 14.12 -2.16
C ARG A 27 -14.80 14.35 -0.81
N ASN A 28 -14.62 13.41 0.12
CA ASN A 28 -15.04 13.59 1.51
C ASN A 28 -14.37 14.82 2.14
N ALA A 29 -15.12 15.58 2.93
CA ALA A 29 -14.59 16.72 3.65
C ALA A 29 -13.64 16.27 4.77
N GLU A 30 -12.47 16.91 4.90
CA GLU A 30 -11.50 16.58 5.95
C GLU A 30 -12.05 16.75 7.36
N ASP A 31 -12.93 17.74 7.57
CA ASP A 31 -13.56 18.00 8.87
C ASP A 31 -14.48 16.86 9.33
N LEU A 32 -15.19 16.23 8.39
CA LEU A 32 -16.02 15.06 8.68
C LEU A 32 -15.14 13.90 9.13
N LEU A 33 -14.11 13.57 8.35
CA LEU A 33 -13.22 12.45 8.69
C LEU A 33 -12.42 12.71 9.97
N LYS A 34 -12.04 13.96 10.24
CA LYS A 34 -11.39 14.32 11.51
C LYS A 34 -12.27 13.93 12.68
N ARG A 35 -13.55 14.28 12.64
CA ARG A 35 -14.50 13.96 13.71
C ARG A 35 -14.70 12.46 13.86
N VAL A 36 -14.84 11.72 12.75
CA VAL A 36 -14.99 10.26 12.77
C VAL A 36 -13.75 9.61 13.39
N ILE A 37 -12.55 9.99 12.97
CA ILE A 37 -11.28 9.43 13.48
C ILE A 37 -11.07 9.81 14.95
N GLU A 38 -11.35 11.05 15.36
CA GLU A 38 -11.27 11.47 16.77
C GLU A 38 -12.25 10.70 17.67
N ALA A 39 -13.41 10.31 17.16
CA ALA A 39 -14.40 9.57 17.92
C ALA A 39 -14.09 8.06 18.04
N ALA A 40 -13.28 7.52 17.14
CA ALA A 40 -13.04 6.07 17.00
C ALA A 40 -11.60 5.63 17.27
N SER A 41 -10.65 6.55 17.48
CA SER A 41 -9.23 6.22 17.63
C SER A 41 -8.43 7.26 18.42
N ASP A 42 -7.38 6.80 19.08
CA ASP A 42 -6.39 7.65 19.76
C ASP A 42 -5.18 7.93 18.85
N GLU A 43 -4.30 8.84 19.30
CA GLU A 43 -3.05 9.11 18.61
C GLU A 43 -2.17 7.85 18.56
N GLY A 44 -1.58 7.54 17.41
CA GLY A 44 -0.77 6.34 17.20
C GLY A 44 -1.53 5.10 16.74
N ASP A 45 -2.87 5.07 16.87
CA ASP A 45 -3.70 3.97 16.37
C ASP A 45 -3.65 3.84 14.85
N LEU A 46 -4.08 2.67 14.34
CA LEU A 46 -4.14 2.35 12.92
C LEU A 46 -5.53 2.65 12.35
N VAL A 47 -5.58 3.48 11.30
CA VAL A 47 -6.79 3.75 10.52
C VAL A 47 -6.69 3.06 9.16
N MET A 48 -7.69 2.29 8.77
CA MET A 48 -7.70 1.56 7.50
C MET A 48 -8.86 2.00 6.61
N ASP A 49 -8.57 2.21 5.33
CA ASP A 49 -9.57 2.57 4.31
C ASP A 49 -9.34 1.76 3.02
N PHE A 50 -10.32 0.92 2.65
CA PHE A 50 -10.27 0.08 1.45
C PHE A 50 -10.80 0.77 0.20
N PHE A 51 -11.42 1.95 0.34
CA PHE A 51 -12.04 2.72 -0.74
C PHE A 51 -11.51 4.15 -0.69
N LEU A 52 -10.19 4.27 -0.78
CA LEU A 52 -9.46 5.48 -0.42
C LEU A 52 -9.85 6.70 -1.27
N GLY A 53 -10.24 6.48 -2.52
CA GLY A 53 -10.60 7.46 -3.52
C GLY A 53 -9.54 8.55 -3.65
N SER A 54 -9.90 9.76 -3.22
CA SER A 54 -9.00 10.91 -3.28
C SER A 54 -7.94 10.97 -2.16
N GLY A 55 -7.90 10.01 -1.24
CA GLY A 55 -6.91 9.98 -0.15
C GLY A 55 -7.22 10.90 1.02
N THR A 56 -8.49 11.27 1.25
CA THR A 56 -8.85 12.14 2.38
C THR A 56 -8.60 11.43 3.71
N THR A 57 -8.95 10.16 3.85
CA THR A 57 -8.82 9.40 5.11
C THR A 57 -7.37 9.32 5.56
N THR A 58 -6.46 8.95 4.66
CA THR A 58 -5.02 8.86 4.98
C THR A 58 -4.40 10.23 5.23
N ALA A 59 -4.80 11.26 4.49
CA ALA A 59 -4.36 12.63 4.75
C ALA A 59 -4.76 13.13 6.15
N VAL A 60 -6.02 12.91 6.54
CA VAL A 60 -6.54 13.32 7.85
C VAL A 60 -5.89 12.51 8.97
N ALA A 61 -5.86 11.18 8.85
CA ALA A 61 -5.22 10.28 9.81
C ALA A 61 -3.75 10.67 10.03
N HIS A 62 -3.02 10.94 8.94
CA HIS A 62 -1.61 11.35 9.02
C HIS A 62 -1.42 12.69 9.73
N LYS A 63 -2.20 13.73 9.36
CA LYS A 63 -2.18 15.05 10.02
C LYS A 63 -2.51 14.94 11.51
N MET A 64 -3.35 13.97 11.88
CA MET A 64 -3.73 13.66 13.26
C MET A 64 -2.80 12.65 13.94
N ARG A 65 -1.66 12.29 13.34
CA ARG A 65 -0.64 11.40 13.92
C ARG A 65 -1.15 9.99 14.23
N ARG A 66 -2.03 9.47 13.36
CA ARG A 66 -2.39 8.04 13.32
C ARG A 66 -1.54 7.32 12.26
N LYS A 67 -1.31 6.03 12.47
CA LYS A 67 -0.84 5.13 11.41
C LYS A 67 -2.01 4.87 10.46
N TRP A 68 -1.73 4.53 9.21
CA TRP A 68 -2.81 4.23 8.28
C TRP A 68 -2.41 3.22 7.21
N ILE A 69 -3.42 2.51 6.69
CA ILE A 69 -3.34 1.71 5.47
C ILE A 69 -4.48 2.16 4.56
N GLY A 70 -4.15 2.53 3.33
CA GLY A 70 -5.13 2.92 2.32
C GLY A 70 -4.99 2.04 1.10
N VAL A 71 -6.11 1.54 0.58
CA VAL A 71 -6.16 0.75 -0.65
C VAL A 71 -6.97 1.54 -1.69
N GLU A 72 -6.42 1.65 -2.88
CA GLU A 72 -7.07 2.27 -4.04
C GLU A 72 -6.79 1.44 -5.28
N MET A 73 -7.77 1.38 -6.19
CA MET A 73 -7.67 0.58 -7.40
C MET A 73 -7.22 1.42 -8.60
N GLY A 74 -6.28 0.86 -9.36
CA GLY A 74 -5.85 1.40 -10.64
C GLY A 74 -5.17 2.77 -10.57
N GLU A 75 -5.28 3.52 -11.65
CA GLU A 75 -4.55 4.78 -11.86
C GLU A 75 -4.96 5.93 -10.93
N HIS A 76 -6.05 5.78 -10.19
CA HIS A 76 -6.52 6.77 -9.21
C HIS A 76 -5.49 7.02 -8.11
N PHE A 77 -4.72 5.99 -7.73
CA PHE A 77 -3.64 6.14 -6.77
C PHE A 77 -2.58 7.14 -7.25
N TYR A 78 -2.08 6.96 -8.47
CA TYR A 78 -1.00 7.78 -9.03
C TYR A 78 -1.45 9.20 -9.35
N THR A 79 -2.70 9.37 -9.76
CA THR A 79 -3.26 10.66 -10.17
C THR A 79 -3.72 11.52 -9.00
N TYR A 80 -4.30 10.93 -7.95
CA TYR A 80 -4.88 11.68 -6.83
C TYR A 80 -4.15 11.45 -5.51
N VAL A 81 -4.00 10.19 -5.10
CA VAL A 81 -3.52 9.84 -3.75
C VAL A 81 -2.06 10.22 -3.58
N LEU A 82 -1.19 9.79 -4.50
CA LEU A 82 0.26 10.03 -4.41
C LEU A 82 0.61 11.53 -4.42
N PRO A 83 0.09 12.37 -5.36
CA PRO A 83 0.35 13.81 -5.35
C PRO A 83 -0.22 14.50 -4.10
N ARG A 84 -1.37 14.07 -3.60
CA ARG A 84 -1.95 14.58 -2.35
C ARG A 84 -1.07 14.25 -1.16
N MET A 85 -0.68 13.00 -0.99
CA MET A 85 0.16 12.60 0.15
C MET A 85 1.53 13.27 0.12
N LYS A 86 2.13 13.50 -1.06
CA LYS A 86 3.34 14.33 -1.19
C LYS A 86 3.14 15.75 -0.63
N ARG A 87 2.00 16.40 -0.93
CA ARG A 87 1.67 17.73 -0.37
C ARG A 87 1.43 17.69 1.14
N VAL A 88 0.76 16.64 1.64
CA VAL A 88 0.55 16.42 3.09
C VAL A 88 1.90 16.32 3.80
N LEU A 89 2.81 15.46 3.30
CA LEU A 89 4.16 15.31 3.84
C LEU A 89 4.96 16.62 3.78
N ALA A 90 4.80 17.41 2.72
CA ALA A 90 5.44 18.72 2.58
C ALA A 90 4.85 19.82 3.50
N GLY A 91 3.83 19.50 4.31
CA GLY A 91 3.25 20.44 5.27
C GLY A 91 2.20 21.37 4.67
N GLU A 92 1.37 20.89 3.74
CA GLU A 92 0.26 21.68 3.20
C GLU A 92 -0.62 22.27 4.32
N ARG A 93 -1.07 23.51 4.13
CA ARG A 93 -1.88 24.26 5.13
C ARG A 93 -3.39 24.26 4.85
N SER A 94 -3.85 23.32 4.02
CA SER A 94 -5.25 23.14 3.61
C SER A 94 -6.03 22.25 4.60
N GLY A 95 -7.37 22.31 4.52
CA GLY A 95 -8.26 21.45 5.29
C GLY A 95 -8.05 21.56 6.80
N ILE A 96 -7.82 20.43 7.47
CA ILE A 96 -7.67 20.41 8.93
C ILE A 96 -6.27 20.84 9.43
N SER A 97 -5.30 21.06 8.53
CA SER A 97 -3.90 21.31 8.90
C SER A 97 -3.76 22.45 9.93
N ARG A 98 -4.51 23.55 9.77
CA ARG A 98 -4.47 24.67 10.73
C ARG A 98 -5.06 24.30 12.09
N LYS A 99 -6.10 23.47 12.11
CA LYS A 99 -6.80 23.05 13.33
C LYS A 99 -5.95 22.11 14.19
N VAL A 100 -5.12 21.29 13.55
CA VAL A 100 -4.23 20.33 14.23
C VAL A 100 -2.77 20.79 14.27
N ASN A 101 -2.49 22.02 13.86
CA ASN A 101 -1.14 22.59 13.77
C ASN A 101 -0.15 21.69 13.00
N TRP A 102 -0.58 21.13 11.86
CA TRP A 102 0.26 20.28 11.02
C TRP A 102 1.38 21.09 10.35
N GLN A 103 2.61 20.60 10.45
CA GLN A 103 3.81 21.24 9.89
C GLN A 103 4.47 20.43 8.77
N GLY A 104 3.92 19.25 8.42
CA GLY A 104 4.57 18.31 7.51
C GLY A 104 5.47 17.31 8.24
N GLY A 105 6.12 16.45 7.46
CA GLY A 105 6.95 15.35 7.92
C GLY A 105 6.30 13.99 7.76
N GLY A 106 7.06 12.95 8.13
CA GLY A 106 6.69 11.55 7.95
C GLY A 106 7.12 10.99 6.59
N PHE A 107 6.73 9.75 6.34
CA PHE A 107 6.84 9.09 5.06
C PHE A 107 5.70 8.07 4.95
N PHE A 108 5.46 7.57 3.75
CA PHE A 108 4.64 6.40 3.55
C PHE A 108 5.30 5.50 2.50
N LYS A 109 5.04 4.21 2.61
CA LYS A 109 5.34 3.23 1.57
C LYS A 109 4.06 2.93 0.81
N TYR A 110 4.16 2.73 -0.49
CA TYR A 110 3.07 2.16 -1.28
C TYR A 110 3.59 0.93 -2.01
N CYS A 111 2.69 -0.03 -2.22
CA CYS A 111 2.95 -1.26 -2.95
C CYS A 111 1.84 -1.38 -4.00
N ALA A 112 2.20 -1.76 -5.22
CA ALA A 112 1.23 -2.17 -6.22
C ALA A 112 1.01 -3.68 -6.10
N LEU A 113 -0.24 -4.12 -6.19
CA LEU A 113 -0.54 -5.53 -6.40
C LEU A 113 -0.60 -5.75 -7.90
N GLU A 114 0.24 -6.65 -8.40
CA GLU A 114 0.21 -7.08 -9.79
C GLU A 114 -0.57 -8.38 -9.90
N GLN A 115 -1.36 -8.53 -10.95
CA GLN A 115 -1.94 -9.83 -11.24
C GLN A 115 -0.87 -10.76 -11.80
N PHE A 116 -1.05 -12.06 -11.56
CA PHE A 116 -0.15 -13.07 -12.12
C PHE A 116 -0.09 -12.97 -13.65
N GLU A 117 -1.21 -12.64 -14.30
CA GLU A 117 -1.26 -12.40 -15.74
C GLU A 117 -0.37 -11.22 -16.19
N ASP A 118 -0.30 -10.15 -15.39
CA ASP A 118 0.56 -9.00 -15.69
C ASP A 118 2.04 -9.42 -15.66
N VAL A 119 2.44 -10.14 -14.61
CA VAL A 119 3.78 -10.72 -14.48
C VAL A 119 4.11 -11.64 -15.65
N LEU A 120 3.18 -12.51 -16.07
CA LEU A 120 3.37 -13.39 -17.21
C LEU A 120 3.49 -12.63 -18.53
N SER A 121 2.73 -11.53 -18.69
CA SER A 121 2.75 -10.72 -19.91
C SER A 121 4.06 -9.94 -20.08
N MET A 122 4.72 -9.63 -18.95
CA MET A 122 5.99 -8.92 -18.90
C MET A 122 7.21 -9.84 -18.83
N ALA A 123 7.02 -11.14 -18.55
CA ALA A 123 8.11 -12.11 -18.49
C ALA A 123 8.66 -12.40 -19.90
N GLU A 124 9.95 -12.13 -20.11
CA GLU A 124 10.65 -12.53 -21.33
C GLU A 124 10.97 -14.03 -21.27
N TYR A 125 10.18 -14.84 -21.97
CA TYR A 125 10.46 -16.27 -22.12
C TYR A 125 11.49 -16.49 -23.22
N GLY A 126 12.70 -16.91 -22.82
CA GLY A 126 13.70 -17.40 -23.76
C GLY A 126 13.23 -18.70 -24.43
N GLY A 127 12.78 -18.62 -25.68
CA GLY A 127 12.50 -19.79 -26.53
C GLY A 127 11.31 -19.61 -27.45
N SER A 128 11.52 -19.82 -28.75
CA SER A 128 10.50 -19.74 -29.79
C SER A 128 9.40 -20.80 -29.60
N ASP A 129 8.23 -20.39 -29.09
CA ASP A 129 6.90 -20.67 -29.66
C ASP A 129 5.78 -20.16 -28.72
N LYS A 130 4.79 -19.48 -29.31
CA LYS A 130 3.77 -18.62 -28.65
C LYS A 130 2.72 -19.38 -27.80
N PRO A 131 1.69 -18.69 -27.26
CA PRO A 131 1.52 -18.23 -25.88
C PRO A 131 0.62 -19.16 -25.04
N PHE A 132 0.90 -19.30 -23.75
CA PHE A 132 0.00 -20.00 -22.83
C PHE A 132 -1.22 -19.12 -22.50
N HIS A 133 -2.43 -19.57 -22.86
CA HIS A 133 -3.68 -19.09 -22.27
C HIS A 133 -3.80 -19.59 -20.83
N TYR A 134 -3.87 -18.70 -19.85
CA TYR A 134 -4.28 -19.06 -18.50
C TYR A 134 -5.80 -19.14 -18.42
N GLY A 135 -6.28 -20.37 -18.23
CA GLY A 135 -7.68 -20.67 -18.00
C GLY A 135 -8.05 -20.47 -16.54
N PHE A 136 -8.58 -19.29 -16.20
CA PHE A 136 -9.42 -19.13 -15.00
C PHE A 136 -10.73 -19.96 -15.10
N LEU A 137 -10.98 -20.58 -16.27
CA LEU A 137 -12.10 -21.48 -16.58
C LEU A 137 -11.71 -22.96 -16.75
N ALA A 138 -10.43 -23.35 -16.58
CA ALA A 138 -10.03 -24.73 -16.81
C ALA A 138 -10.28 -25.60 -15.56
N ASP A 139 -11.47 -26.19 -15.54
CA ASP A 139 -11.93 -27.40 -14.84
C ASP A 139 -10.94 -28.07 -13.85
N ARG A 140 -11.42 -28.31 -12.62
CA ARG A 140 -10.73 -28.91 -11.44
C ARG A 140 -10.16 -30.34 -11.67
N ARG A 141 -10.06 -30.84 -12.90
CA ARG A 141 -9.78 -32.25 -13.21
C ARG A 141 -8.38 -32.57 -13.73
N LYS A 142 -7.49 -31.61 -13.93
CA LYS A 142 -6.10 -31.93 -14.32
C LYS A 142 -5.08 -31.32 -13.37
N ARG A 143 -4.73 -32.10 -12.34
CA ARG A 143 -3.42 -31.99 -11.66
C ARG A 143 -2.35 -32.30 -12.70
N VAL A 144 -1.87 -31.29 -13.41
CA VAL A 144 -0.58 -31.39 -14.10
C VAL A 144 0.47 -31.01 -13.06
N THR A 145 1.16 -32.02 -12.54
CA THR A 145 2.42 -31.83 -11.82
C THR A 145 3.42 -31.21 -12.78
N LEU A 146 3.47 -29.88 -12.79
CA LEU A 146 4.50 -29.11 -13.48
C LEU A 146 5.80 -29.19 -12.67
N ASP A 147 6.53 -30.30 -12.86
CA ASP A 147 7.94 -30.45 -12.50
C ASP A 147 8.83 -29.77 -13.55
N LYS A 148 8.47 -28.54 -13.94
CA LYS A 148 9.33 -27.73 -14.81
C LYS A 148 10.34 -27.00 -13.94
N GLN A 149 11.59 -27.00 -14.38
CA GLN A 149 12.68 -26.21 -13.84
C GLN A 149 12.41 -24.77 -14.28
N TRP A 150 11.91 -23.93 -13.37
CA TRP A 150 11.60 -22.55 -13.66
C TRP A 150 12.90 -21.74 -13.62
N ASP A 151 13.14 -20.92 -14.63
CA ASP A 151 14.12 -19.85 -14.52
C ASP A 151 13.46 -18.72 -13.71
N PHE A 152 14.07 -18.39 -12.58
CA PHE A 152 13.62 -17.32 -11.69
C PHE A 152 14.59 -16.14 -11.72
N SER A 153 15.30 -15.97 -12.84
CA SER A 153 15.82 -14.64 -13.20
C SER A 153 14.71 -13.61 -12.96
N LEU A 154 15.08 -12.49 -12.32
CA LEU A 154 14.11 -11.50 -11.86
C LEU A 154 13.14 -11.18 -12.99
N PRO A 155 11.81 -11.26 -12.76
CA PRO A 155 10.84 -11.21 -13.84
C PRO A 155 10.93 -9.91 -14.65
N TYR A 156 11.44 -8.82 -14.04
CA TYR A 156 11.80 -7.55 -14.69
C TYR A 156 12.64 -6.66 -13.74
N GLN A 157 13.26 -5.61 -14.29
CA GLN A 157 14.03 -4.63 -13.50
C GLN A 157 13.11 -3.76 -12.61
N GLY A 158 13.55 -3.47 -11.37
CA GLY A 158 12.87 -2.52 -10.48
C GLY A 158 11.99 -3.12 -9.38
N VAL A 159 11.91 -4.46 -9.27
CA VAL A 159 11.25 -5.14 -8.14
C VAL A 159 11.98 -4.84 -6.82
N ASP A 160 11.27 -4.38 -5.80
CA ASP A 160 11.79 -4.24 -4.43
C ASP A 160 11.91 -5.64 -3.77
N LEU A 161 12.94 -6.40 -4.17
CA LEU A 161 13.23 -7.74 -3.67
C LEU A 161 13.30 -7.79 -2.15
N ALA A 162 13.88 -6.78 -1.52
CA ALA A 162 14.01 -6.73 -0.08
C ALA A 162 12.65 -6.72 0.60
N ALA A 163 11.71 -5.91 0.08
CA ALA A 163 10.34 -5.90 0.57
C ALA A 163 9.58 -7.18 0.25
N THR A 164 9.73 -7.73 -0.95
CA THR A 164 9.10 -9.00 -1.32
C THR A 164 9.51 -10.11 -0.36
N LEU A 165 10.80 -10.20 -0.03
CA LEU A 165 11.31 -11.20 0.91
C LEU A 165 10.88 -10.93 2.35
N SER A 166 10.82 -9.66 2.76
CA SER A 166 10.28 -9.26 4.05
C SER A 166 8.82 -9.69 4.22
N CYS A 167 7.98 -9.45 3.20
CA CYS A 167 6.59 -9.89 3.18
C CYS A 167 6.46 -11.42 3.20
N LEU A 168 7.26 -12.11 2.39
CA LEU A 168 7.25 -13.57 2.30
C LEU A 168 7.65 -14.23 3.64
N LYS A 169 8.69 -13.71 4.29
CA LYS A 169 9.17 -14.23 5.58
C LYS A 169 8.34 -13.75 6.78
N GLY A 170 7.60 -12.65 6.64
CA GLY A 170 6.93 -11.97 7.75
C GLY A 170 7.91 -11.27 8.70
N GLU A 171 9.11 -10.91 8.22
CA GLU A 171 10.22 -10.40 9.02
C GLU A 171 10.60 -8.98 8.59
N TRP A 172 10.80 -8.08 9.56
CA TRP A 172 11.18 -6.69 9.28
C TRP A 172 12.61 -6.57 8.79
N ILE A 173 12.85 -5.65 7.86
CA ILE A 173 14.18 -5.36 7.33
C ILE A 173 14.93 -4.46 8.32
N LYS A 174 16.06 -4.96 8.82
CA LYS A 174 16.98 -4.21 9.67
C LYS A 174 17.96 -3.36 8.85
N LYS A 175 18.46 -3.88 7.73
CA LYS A 175 19.39 -3.17 6.84
C LYS A 175 19.34 -3.71 5.42
N ILE A 176 19.38 -2.82 4.43
CA ILE A 176 19.57 -3.15 3.01
C ILE A 176 20.99 -2.75 2.60
N SER A 177 21.70 -3.67 1.96
CA SER A 177 23.00 -3.44 1.28
C SER A 177 22.84 -3.78 -0.20
N ALA A 178 23.82 -3.43 -1.04
CA ALA A 178 23.72 -3.60 -2.50
C ALA A 178 23.21 -5.01 -2.91
N ASN A 179 23.74 -6.07 -2.28
CA ASN A 179 23.44 -7.45 -2.67
C ASN A 179 22.85 -8.28 -1.51
N LYS A 180 22.49 -7.64 -0.39
CA LYS A 180 22.08 -8.36 0.83
C LYS A 180 21.01 -7.64 1.62
N VAL A 181 20.09 -8.41 2.19
CA VAL A 181 19.05 -7.94 3.10
C VAL A 181 19.26 -8.60 4.46
N LEU A 182 19.43 -7.79 5.50
CA LEU A 182 19.51 -8.24 6.89
C LEU A 182 18.15 -7.99 7.55
N PHE A 183 17.56 -9.04 8.11
CA PHE A 183 16.30 -8.99 8.85
C PHE A 183 16.53 -8.77 10.35
N GLU A 184 15.48 -8.38 11.08
CA GLU A 184 15.56 -8.14 12.53
C GLU A 184 15.90 -9.40 13.33
N ASN A 185 15.44 -10.57 12.87
CA ASN A 185 15.76 -11.87 13.47
C ASN A 185 17.23 -12.31 13.29
N GLY A 186 18.03 -11.54 12.54
CA GLY A 186 19.44 -11.82 12.26
C GLY A 186 19.68 -12.57 10.95
N ASP A 187 18.64 -13.00 10.24
CA ASP A 187 18.77 -13.63 8.93
C ASP A 187 19.37 -12.67 7.91
N VAL A 188 20.29 -13.18 7.09
CA VAL A 188 20.86 -12.46 5.96
C VAL A 188 20.52 -13.21 4.68
N LEU A 189 19.98 -12.50 3.70
CA LEU A 189 19.61 -13.08 2.41
C LEU A 189 20.33 -12.36 1.28
N ASP A 190 20.96 -13.14 0.41
CA ASP A 190 21.68 -12.64 -0.75
C ASP A 190 20.70 -12.42 -1.90
N THR A 191 20.65 -11.20 -2.43
CA THR A 191 19.70 -10.81 -3.48
C THR A 191 20.19 -11.16 -4.89
N GLU A 192 21.47 -11.47 -5.07
CA GLU A 192 22.01 -11.91 -6.36
C GLU A 192 21.90 -13.43 -6.53
N ASN A 193 22.04 -14.19 -5.44
CA ASN A 193 21.95 -15.65 -5.43
C ASN A 193 20.77 -16.15 -4.59
N LEU A 194 19.57 -15.70 -4.95
CA LEU A 194 18.34 -16.08 -4.27
C LEU A 194 17.96 -17.53 -4.60
N ASP A 195 17.72 -18.35 -3.57
CA ASP A 195 17.14 -19.68 -3.77
C ASP A 195 15.73 -19.50 -4.36
N PRO A 196 15.51 -19.96 -5.60
CA PRO A 196 14.23 -19.73 -6.26
C PRO A 196 13.05 -20.43 -5.58
N GLN A 197 13.32 -21.46 -4.76
CA GLN A 197 12.30 -22.17 -4.01
C GLN A 197 11.62 -21.27 -2.96
N LEU A 198 12.30 -20.22 -2.48
CA LEU A 198 11.70 -19.19 -1.62
C LEU A 198 10.55 -18.46 -2.31
N LEU A 199 10.65 -18.19 -3.60
CA LEU A 199 9.63 -17.42 -4.34
C LEU A 199 8.42 -18.27 -4.73
N LYS A 200 8.49 -19.59 -4.56
CA LYS A 200 7.43 -20.53 -4.95
C LYS A 200 6.04 -20.20 -4.37
N PRO A 201 5.88 -19.79 -3.10
CA PRO A 201 4.58 -19.39 -2.55
C PRO A 201 3.97 -18.16 -3.24
N LEU A 202 4.78 -17.30 -3.87
CA LEU A 202 4.29 -16.11 -4.59
C LEU A 202 3.71 -16.47 -5.97
N LEU A 203 4.16 -17.59 -6.56
CA LEU A 203 3.79 -18.03 -7.90
C LEU A 203 2.65 -19.07 -7.92
N ARG A 204 2.19 -19.53 -6.76
CA ARG A 204 1.12 -20.54 -6.65
C ARG A 204 0.12 -20.19 -5.56
N TRP A 205 -1.14 -20.15 -5.94
CA TRP A 205 -2.32 -20.14 -5.08
C TRP A 205 -3.11 -21.42 -5.34
#